data_AF-A0A5C3QAD2-F1
#
_entry.id   AF-A0A5C3QAD2-F1
#
_cell.length_a   1.000
_cell.length_b   1.000
_cell.length_c   1.000
_cell.angle_alpha   90.00
_cell.angle_beta   90.00
_cell.angle_gamma   90.00
#
_symmetry.space_group_name_H-M   'P 1'
#
loop_
_entity.id
_entity.type
_entity.pdbx_description
1 polymer ?
#
loop_
_entity_poly.entity_id
_entity_poly.type
_entity_poly.pdbx_seq_one_letter_code
_entity_poly.pdbx_strand_id
1 'polypeptide(L)'
;MGAAGALSNALIPFAPTLDAGSEDAVIPKLPSRVYARRTHAKIPFLTGTNGDKGTLFSSFTSNYTTTEIREDLINSLRPSELAQDELESIIDQVLELYPDESALGSPYGTGNETFGSSSRFKRFSSIGAFRLGSIISCGTPVLTGLPEGGDKNFQSGRKQLNRLSSDCDDGVKSWEYVFTDPQSVPFLRVRSNLTLGLGSPANRTGALELSKVMVDYWISFAVGLDPNDGKGSKRPVWEEYSVNCPTVLQLENGNTSNVADDYGEGAMDLFLDNPVAFRH
;
A
#
# COMPACT_ATOMS: atom_id res chain seq x y z
N MET A 1 -8.12 20.21 -32.61
CA MET A 1 -7.00 19.25 -32.58
C MET A 1 -6.11 19.60 -31.41
N GLY A 2 -6.47 19.15 -30.21
CA GLY A 2 -5.56 19.11 -29.06
C GLY A 2 -5.04 17.69 -29.00
N ALA A 3 -3.73 17.51 -29.14
CA ALA A 3 -3.12 16.20 -29.03
C ALA A 3 -3.35 15.67 -27.61
N ALA A 4 -4.31 14.76 -27.45
CA ALA A 4 -4.26 13.78 -26.38
C ALA A 4 -3.01 12.94 -26.67
N GLY A 5 -1.87 13.40 -26.15
CA GLY A 5 -0.62 12.68 -26.23
C GLY A 5 -0.77 11.38 -25.47
N ALA A 6 -1.10 10.32 -26.19
CA ALA A 6 -0.88 8.96 -25.78
C ALA A 6 0.64 8.76 -25.60
N LEU A 7 1.15 9.15 -24.44
CA LEU A 7 2.48 8.79 -23.96
C LEU A 7 2.27 8.02 -22.67
N SER A 8 1.67 6.85 -22.79
CA SER A 8 1.68 5.89 -21.71
C SER A 8 2.52 4.72 -22.21
N ASN A 9 3.79 4.71 -21.79
CA ASN A 9 4.44 3.46 -21.41
C ASN A 9 3.89 3.01 -20.04
N ALA A 10 2.63 3.35 -19.70
CA ALA A 10 2.05 2.93 -18.44
C ALA A 10 1.79 1.44 -18.56
N LEU A 11 2.55 0.71 -17.77
CA LEU A 11 2.54 -0.74 -17.74
C LEU A 11 1.23 -1.29 -17.14
N ILE A 12 0.38 -0.41 -16.61
CA ILE A 12 -1.05 -0.60 -16.40
C ILE A 12 -1.77 0.11 -17.55
N PRO A 13 -2.34 -0.62 -18.52
CA PRO A 13 -2.92 -0.02 -19.72
C PRO A 13 -4.19 0.81 -19.42
N PHE A 14 -4.83 0.57 -18.27
CA PHE A 14 -6.04 1.28 -17.83
C PHE A 14 -5.93 1.65 -16.36
N ALA A 15 -5.80 2.93 -16.07
CA ALA A 15 -5.83 3.49 -14.72
C ALA A 15 -6.56 4.84 -14.75
N PRO A 16 -7.14 5.27 -13.62
CA PRO A 16 -7.60 6.65 -13.48
C PRO A 16 -6.46 7.61 -13.87
N THR A 17 -6.69 8.43 -14.88
CA THR A 17 -5.70 9.38 -15.42
C THR A 17 -6.29 10.78 -15.37
N LEU A 18 -5.43 11.78 -15.19
CA LEU A 18 -5.83 13.18 -15.22
C LEU A 18 -6.56 13.52 -16.53
N ASP A 19 -7.71 14.17 -16.43
CA ASP A 19 -8.50 14.69 -17.54
C ASP A 19 -8.63 16.23 -17.46
N ALA A 20 -7.54 16.86 -17.00
CA ALA A 20 -7.44 18.31 -16.88
C ALA A 20 -7.74 19.02 -18.21
N GLY A 21 -8.55 20.09 -18.15
CA GLY A 21 -8.84 20.95 -19.30
C GLY A 21 -10.22 20.76 -19.93
N SER A 22 -11.05 19.85 -19.40
CA SER A 22 -12.50 19.80 -19.69
C SER A 22 -13.29 20.50 -18.60
N GLU A 23 -14.42 21.13 -18.93
CA GLU A 23 -15.40 21.62 -17.94
C GLU A 23 -16.01 20.46 -17.14
N ASP A 24 -16.08 19.26 -17.75
CA ASP A 24 -16.63 18.03 -17.17
C ASP A 24 -15.55 17.09 -16.62
N ALA A 25 -14.37 17.61 -16.28
CA ALA A 25 -13.25 16.80 -15.78
C ALA A 25 -13.60 16.06 -14.48
N VAL A 26 -13.42 14.74 -14.47
CA VAL A 26 -13.67 13.85 -13.32
C VAL A 26 -12.45 13.80 -12.39
N ILE A 27 -11.23 13.83 -12.92
CA ILE A 27 -9.96 13.81 -12.19
C ILE A 27 -9.09 14.98 -12.68
N PRO A 28 -9.43 16.23 -12.33
CA PRO A 28 -8.77 17.41 -12.88
C PRO A 28 -7.37 17.67 -12.32
N LYS A 29 -6.98 16.99 -11.23
CA LYS A 29 -5.72 17.20 -10.49
C LYS A 29 -5.25 15.90 -9.85
N LEU A 30 -3.95 15.83 -9.56
CA LEU A 30 -3.36 14.75 -8.76
C LEU A 30 -4.13 14.58 -7.44
N PRO A 31 -4.46 13.33 -7.02
CA PRO A 31 -5.17 13.08 -5.78
C PRO A 31 -4.57 13.78 -4.55
N SER A 32 -3.26 13.83 -4.39
CA SER A 32 -2.50 14.49 -3.33
C SER A 32 -2.83 15.97 -3.28
N ARG A 33 -2.96 16.62 -4.44
CA ARG A 33 -3.37 18.02 -4.56
C ARG A 33 -4.84 18.21 -4.24
N VAL A 34 -5.70 17.24 -4.54
CA VAL A 34 -7.14 17.26 -4.16
C VAL A 34 -7.30 17.10 -2.65
N TYR A 35 -6.53 16.20 -2.04
CA TYR A 35 -6.52 15.98 -0.60
C TYR A 35 -5.95 17.20 0.13
N ALA A 36 -4.79 17.70 -0.28
CA ALA A 36 -4.16 18.89 0.32
C ALA A 36 -5.03 20.16 0.18
N ARG A 37 -5.77 20.32 -0.93
CA ARG A 37 -6.70 21.45 -1.13
C ARG A 37 -8.07 21.24 -0.50
N ARG A 38 -8.33 20.07 0.07
CA ARG A 38 -9.61 19.74 0.73
C ARG A 38 -10.82 19.85 -0.19
N THR A 39 -10.63 19.61 -1.48
CA THR A 39 -11.70 19.64 -2.51
C THR A 39 -12.28 18.24 -2.75
N HIS A 40 -12.42 17.45 -1.68
CA HIS A 40 -12.97 16.10 -1.68
C HIS A 40 -14.13 16.00 -0.68
N ALA A 41 -14.87 14.88 -0.72
CA ALA A 41 -15.96 14.63 0.21
C ALA A 41 -15.42 14.43 1.64
N LYS A 42 -16.03 15.14 2.61
CA LYS A 42 -15.68 15.08 4.03
C LYS A 42 -16.57 14.05 4.72
N ILE A 43 -16.22 12.78 4.61
CA ILE A 43 -16.97 11.67 5.17
C ILE A 43 -16.05 10.80 6.02
N PRO A 44 -16.53 10.26 7.16
CA PRO A 44 -15.75 9.28 7.89
C PRO A 44 -15.38 8.10 7.00
N PHE A 45 -14.21 7.51 7.21
CA PHE A 45 -13.76 6.36 6.42
C PHE A 45 -12.92 5.37 7.21
N LEU A 46 -12.92 4.14 6.72
CA LEU A 46 -11.97 3.09 7.11
C LEU A 46 -10.96 2.92 5.98
N THR A 47 -9.69 2.76 6.31
CA THR A 47 -8.66 2.42 5.33
C THR A 47 -7.72 1.36 5.88
N GLY A 48 -7.09 0.60 5.01
CA GLY A 48 -6.13 -0.39 5.47
C GLY A 48 -5.43 -1.12 4.36
N THR A 49 -4.49 -1.96 4.78
CA THR A 49 -3.56 -2.65 3.90
C THR A 49 -3.18 -4.02 4.48
N ASN A 50 -2.40 -4.78 3.73
CA ASN A 50 -1.72 -5.97 4.22
C ASN A 50 -0.29 -5.56 4.55
N GLY A 51 0.31 -6.11 5.59
CA GLY A 51 1.68 -5.77 5.97
C GLY A 51 2.67 -5.87 4.81
N ASP A 52 2.53 -6.92 3.99
CA ASP A 52 3.54 -7.31 3.00
C ASP A 52 3.01 -7.32 1.57
N LYS A 53 2.20 -6.31 1.22
CA LYS A 53 1.55 -6.18 -0.11
C LYS A 53 2.50 -6.48 -1.27
N GLY A 54 3.73 -5.96 -1.20
CA GLY A 54 4.72 -6.07 -2.28
C GLY A 54 5.17 -7.48 -2.60
N THR A 55 5.11 -8.41 -1.65
CA THR A 55 5.57 -9.80 -1.87
C THR A 55 4.76 -10.54 -2.93
N LEU A 56 3.49 -10.18 -3.11
CA LEU A 56 2.64 -10.73 -4.17
C LEU A 56 3.10 -10.29 -5.57
N PHE A 57 3.78 -9.15 -5.62
CA PHE A 57 4.14 -8.45 -6.85
C PHE A 57 5.61 -8.63 -7.22
N SER A 58 6.39 -9.26 -6.34
CA SER A 58 7.80 -9.56 -6.55
C SER A 58 8.00 -10.97 -7.09
N SER A 59 8.90 -11.11 -8.05
CA SER A 59 9.40 -12.37 -8.57
C SER A 59 10.38 -13.02 -7.60
N PHE A 60 10.03 -14.21 -7.14
CA PHE A 60 10.87 -14.98 -6.22
C PHE A 60 12.19 -15.47 -6.85
N THR A 61 12.30 -15.48 -8.18
CA THR A 61 13.47 -15.95 -8.92
C THR A 61 14.38 -14.83 -9.42
N SER A 62 13.96 -13.57 -9.25
CA SER A 62 14.73 -12.40 -9.70
C SER A 62 15.83 -12.02 -8.71
N ASN A 63 16.96 -11.55 -9.26
CA ASN A 63 18.11 -11.17 -8.47
C ASN A 63 17.98 -9.74 -7.88
N TYR A 64 17.29 -8.81 -8.55
CA TYR A 64 17.01 -7.45 -8.06
C TYR A 64 18.24 -6.64 -7.63
N THR A 65 19.28 -6.61 -8.46
CA THR A 65 20.43 -5.72 -8.21
C THR A 65 19.99 -4.27 -8.04
N THR A 66 20.73 -3.45 -7.29
CA THR A 66 20.39 -2.02 -7.10
C THR A 66 20.15 -1.29 -8.42
N THR A 67 20.94 -1.59 -9.45
CA THR A 67 20.78 -1.04 -10.80
C THR A 67 19.44 -1.46 -11.42
N GLU A 68 19.06 -2.74 -11.33
CA GLU A 68 17.76 -3.21 -11.83
C GLU A 68 16.60 -2.52 -11.11
N ILE A 69 16.65 -2.41 -9.77
CA ILE A 69 15.59 -1.72 -9.01
C ILE A 69 15.49 -0.24 -9.44
N ARG A 70 16.64 0.43 -9.62
CA ARG A 70 16.70 1.83 -10.07
C ARG A 70 16.06 2.01 -11.44
N GLU A 71 16.43 1.16 -12.40
CA GLU A 71 15.89 1.20 -13.76
C GLU A 71 14.39 0.89 -13.78
N ASP A 72 13.95 -0.13 -13.03
CA ASP A 72 12.54 -0.50 -12.89
C ASP A 72 11.73 0.68 -12.29
N LEU A 73 12.26 1.38 -11.29
CA LEU A 73 11.63 2.57 -10.72
C LEU A 73 11.52 3.71 -11.75
N ILE A 74 12.63 4.10 -12.39
CA ILE A 74 12.64 5.18 -13.38
C ILE A 74 11.69 4.88 -14.52
N ASN A 75 11.70 3.65 -15.03
CA ASN A 75 10.83 3.24 -16.13
C ASN A 75 9.36 3.24 -15.70
N SER A 76 9.04 2.85 -14.45
CA SER A 76 7.67 2.88 -13.92
C SER A 76 7.07 4.28 -13.83
N LEU A 77 7.91 5.32 -13.75
CA LEU A 77 7.49 6.71 -13.60
C LEU A 77 7.53 7.50 -14.91
N ARG A 78 7.86 6.84 -16.04
CA ARG A 78 7.89 7.48 -17.35
C ARG A 78 6.52 7.45 -18.06
N PRO A 79 6.18 8.49 -18.85
CA PRO A 79 6.88 9.78 -18.94
C PRO A 79 6.73 10.61 -17.65
N SER A 80 7.79 11.29 -17.21
CA SER A 80 7.74 12.14 -16.01
C SER A 80 7.52 13.61 -16.39
N GLU A 81 6.86 14.37 -15.53
CA GLU A 81 6.80 15.84 -15.62
C GLU A 81 8.10 16.50 -15.12
N LEU A 82 8.92 15.78 -14.37
CA LEU A 82 10.20 16.26 -13.84
C LEU A 82 11.31 16.16 -14.88
N ALA A 83 12.35 16.97 -14.70
CA ALA A 83 13.60 16.79 -15.42
C ALA A 83 14.21 15.42 -15.09
N GLN A 84 14.97 14.85 -16.03
CA GLN A 84 15.49 13.49 -15.87
C GLN A 84 16.41 13.35 -14.66
N ASP A 85 17.31 14.31 -14.46
CA ASP A 85 18.24 14.38 -13.34
C ASP A 85 17.53 14.57 -11.99
N GLU A 86 16.47 15.36 -11.97
CA GLU A 86 15.62 15.53 -10.78
C GLU A 86 14.92 14.20 -10.40
N LEU A 87 14.30 13.52 -11.36
CA LEU A 87 13.68 12.22 -11.12
C LEU A 87 14.70 11.19 -10.62
N GLU A 88 15.86 11.14 -11.27
CA GLU A 88 16.94 10.22 -10.90
C GLU A 88 17.45 10.49 -9.47
N SER A 89 17.62 11.75 -9.09
CA SER A 89 18.00 12.14 -7.73
C SER A 89 16.97 11.71 -6.68
N ILE A 90 15.67 11.83 -6.97
CA ILE A 90 14.61 11.35 -6.07
C ILE A 90 14.67 9.82 -5.95
N ILE A 91 14.89 9.10 -7.04
CA ILE A 91 15.02 7.63 -6.99
C ILE A 91 16.26 7.20 -6.20
N ASP A 92 17.37 7.92 -6.31
CA ASP A 92 18.57 7.62 -5.53
C ASP A 92 18.33 7.79 -4.02
N GLN A 93 17.54 8.80 -3.61
CA GLN A 93 17.10 8.97 -2.23
C GLN A 93 16.18 7.81 -1.76
N VAL A 94 15.29 7.30 -2.62
CA VAL A 94 14.48 6.11 -2.31
C VAL A 94 15.41 4.92 -2.02
N LEU A 95 16.43 4.70 -2.84
CA LEU A 95 17.35 3.58 -2.67
C LEU A 95 18.22 3.72 -1.41
N GLU A 96 18.50 4.93 -0.95
CA GLU A 96 19.18 5.18 0.32
C GLU A 96 18.29 4.83 1.52
N LEU A 97 17.01 5.22 1.49
CA LEU A 97 16.05 4.96 2.57
C LEU A 97 15.61 3.49 2.64
N TYR A 98 15.75 2.75 1.54
CA TYR A 98 15.54 1.30 1.47
C TYR A 98 16.87 0.59 1.21
N PRO A 99 17.71 0.32 2.22
CA PRO A 99 19.02 -0.33 2.03
C PRO A 99 18.90 -1.80 1.61
N ASP A 100 19.96 -2.36 1.04
CA ASP A 100 20.06 -3.80 0.72
C ASP A 100 20.37 -4.64 1.96
N GLU A 101 19.47 -4.58 2.94
CA GLU A 101 19.55 -5.29 4.21
C GLU A 101 18.31 -6.16 4.39
N SER A 102 18.48 -7.49 4.35
CA SER A 102 17.35 -8.42 4.34
C SER A 102 16.44 -8.28 5.56
N ALA A 103 17.00 -8.01 6.73
CA ALA A 103 16.22 -7.81 7.96
C ALA A 103 15.21 -6.65 7.89
N LEU A 104 15.46 -5.65 7.03
CA LEU A 104 14.63 -4.44 6.92
C LEU A 104 13.56 -4.54 5.84
N GLY A 105 13.63 -5.52 4.94
CA GLY A 105 12.70 -5.64 3.82
C GLY A 105 11.47 -6.53 4.09
N SER A 106 10.52 -6.49 3.16
CA SER A 106 9.28 -7.28 3.14
C SER A 106 9.52 -8.72 2.63
N PRO A 107 9.12 -9.80 3.32
CA PRO A 107 8.21 -9.78 4.45
C PRO A 107 8.84 -9.23 5.73
N TYR A 108 8.16 -8.27 6.35
CA TYR A 108 8.68 -7.56 7.51
C TYR A 108 8.70 -8.46 8.75
N GLY A 109 9.61 -8.19 9.68
CA GLY A 109 9.72 -8.94 10.94
C GLY A 109 10.16 -10.40 10.78
N THR A 110 10.75 -10.79 9.64
CA THR A 110 11.30 -12.16 9.42
C THR A 110 12.83 -12.22 9.53
N GLY A 111 13.47 -11.12 9.95
CA GLY A 111 14.93 -11.02 9.98
C GLY A 111 15.54 -11.28 8.60
N ASN A 112 16.71 -11.95 8.60
CA ASN A 112 17.47 -12.24 7.38
C ASN A 112 16.97 -13.45 6.57
N GLU A 113 15.81 -14.02 6.91
CA GLU A 113 15.23 -15.12 6.15
C GLU A 113 14.81 -14.65 4.74
N THR A 114 15.36 -15.27 3.71
CA THR A 114 15.07 -14.95 2.30
C THR A 114 14.09 -15.93 1.66
N PHE A 115 13.72 -17.00 2.39
CA PHE A 115 12.79 -18.04 1.97
C PHE A 115 13.23 -18.79 0.69
N GLY A 116 14.52 -18.72 0.36
CA GLY A 116 15.08 -19.29 -0.88
C GLY A 116 15.12 -18.32 -2.07
N SER A 117 14.82 -17.04 -1.87
CA SER A 117 15.02 -15.97 -2.86
C SER A 117 16.34 -15.22 -2.64
N SER A 118 16.60 -14.22 -3.48
CA SER A 118 17.71 -13.28 -3.29
C SER A 118 17.48 -12.42 -2.04
N SER A 119 18.56 -11.97 -1.38
CA SER A 119 18.47 -11.01 -0.27
C SER A 119 17.74 -9.72 -0.67
N ARG A 120 17.86 -9.34 -1.94
CA ARG A 120 17.31 -8.14 -2.56
C ARG A 120 15.82 -8.24 -2.91
N PHE A 121 15.25 -9.46 -2.95
CA PHE A 121 13.80 -9.67 -3.08
C PHE A 121 13.03 -8.86 -2.02
N LYS A 122 13.55 -8.86 -0.79
CA LYS A 122 12.86 -8.19 0.32
C LYS A 122 12.84 -6.68 0.17
N ARG A 123 13.96 -6.11 -0.31
CA ARG A 123 14.09 -4.69 -0.63
C ARG A 123 13.14 -4.27 -1.76
N PHE A 124 13.13 -5.02 -2.88
CA PHE A 124 12.23 -4.74 -4.00
C PHE A 124 10.76 -4.83 -3.58
N SER A 125 10.41 -5.85 -2.77
CA SER A 125 9.06 -6.03 -2.22
C SER A 125 8.62 -4.88 -1.31
N SER A 126 9.53 -4.32 -0.50
CA SER A 126 9.21 -3.14 0.32
C SER A 126 8.89 -1.93 -0.54
N ILE A 127 9.72 -1.64 -1.55
CA ILE A 127 9.55 -0.45 -2.39
C ILE A 127 8.32 -0.55 -3.30
N GLY A 128 8.15 -1.67 -4.01
CA GLY A 128 7.15 -1.81 -5.07
C GLY A 128 7.53 -1.06 -6.36
N ALA A 129 8.71 -1.36 -6.91
CA ALA A 129 9.06 -0.99 -8.29
C ALA A 129 8.32 -1.88 -9.29
N PHE A 130 8.28 -1.53 -10.58
CA PHE A 130 7.51 -2.27 -11.62
C PHE A 130 8.45 -3.06 -12.55
N ARG A 131 8.21 -4.38 -12.77
CA ARG A 131 8.96 -5.22 -13.71
C ARG A 131 8.05 -6.11 -14.58
N LEU A 132 8.04 -5.87 -15.91
CA LEU A 132 7.43 -6.81 -16.85
C LEU A 132 8.17 -8.16 -16.86
N GLY A 133 7.44 -9.24 -16.58
CA GLY A 133 7.85 -10.58 -17.03
C GLY A 133 8.27 -11.59 -15.97
N SER A 134 7.86 -11.49 -14.71
CA SER A 134 8.00 -12.64 -13.80
C SER A 134 6.92 -12.68 -12.73
N ILE A 135 5.93 -13.55 -12.95
CA ILE A 135 4.94 -13.93 -11.95
C ILE A 135 5.30 -15.30 -11.39
N ILE A 136 5.13 -15.42 -10.08
CA ILE A 136 5.17 -16.68 -9.33
C ILE A 136 4.20 -17.69 -9.97
N SER A 137 4.73 -18.78 -10.53
CA SER A 137 3.95 -19.97 -10.86
C SER A 137 3.69 -20.78 -9.59
N CYS A 138 2.61 -20.45 -8.88
CA CYS A 138 2.04 -21.31 -7.82
C CYS A 138 0.89 -22.17 -8.37
N GLY A 139 1.02 -22.73 -9.57
CA GLY A 139 0.07 -23.72 -10.11
C GLY A 139 -1.33 -23.22 -10.47
N THR A 140 -1.58 -21.91 -10.47
CA THR A 140 -2.82 -21.29 -10.95
C THR A 140 -2.63 -20.64 -12.33
N PRO A 141 -3.69 -20.52 -13.16
CA PRO A 141 -3.61 -19.84 -14.45
C PRO A 141 -3.01 -18.44 -14.26
N VAL A 142 -2.00 -18.17 -15.09
CA VAL A 142 -1.16 -16.99 -15.10
C VAL A 142 -2.01 -15.72 -15.29
N LEU A 143 -2.09 -14.86 -14.26
CA LEU A 143 -2.55 -13.48 -14.39
C LEU A 143 -1.36 -12.60 -14.76
N THR A 144 -0.93 -12.61 -16.03
CA THR A 144 0.01 -11.61 -16.54
C THR A 144 -0.60 -10.21 -16.41
N GLY A 145 0.03 -9.32 -15.65
CA GLY A 145 -0.34 -7.90 -15.60
C GLY A 145 -1.05 -7.41 -14.32
N LEU A 146 -0.77 -7.99 -13.15
CA LEU A 146 -1.21 -7.37 -11.89
C LEU A 146 -0.30 -6.18 -11.53
N PRO A 147 -0.87 -5.01 -11.17
CA PRO A 147 -0.10 -3.84 -10.80
C PRO A 147 0.70 -4.09 -9.52
N GLU A 148 1.99 -3.84 -9.58
CA GLU A 148 2.93 -4.10 -8.48
C GLU A 148 2.78 -3.04 -7.38
N GLY A 149 2.96 -3.40 -6.12
CA GLY A 149 2.95 -2.39 -5.07
C GLY A 149 3.34 -2.86 -3.68
N GLY A 150 4.19 -2.07 -3.05
CA GLY A 150 4.53 -2.15 -1.64
C GLY A 150 4.25 -0.81 -1.00
N ASP A 151 5.27 -0.22 -0.40
CA ASP A 151 5.16 1.02 0.33
C ASP A 151 4.76 2.19 -0.57
N LYS A 152 5.35 2.30 -1.76
CA LYS A 152 5.10 3.38 -2.73
C LYS A 152 3.61 3.51 -3.13
N ASN A 153 2.91 2.39 -3.28
CA ASN A 153 1.58 2.36 -3.90
C ASN A 153 0.44 2.06 -2.92
N PHE A 154 0.73 1.44 -1.76
CA PHE A 154 -0.30 1.04 -0.80
C PHE A 154 -0.08 1.67 0.58
N GLN A 155 1.09 1.48 1.19
CA GLN A 155 1.32 1.93 2.57
C GLN A 155 1.35 3.45 2.67
N SER A 156 2.08 4.13 1.79
CA SER A 156 2.22 5.58 1.76
C SER A 156 0.86 6.27 1.58
N GLY A 157 0.08 5.85 0.57
CA GLY A 157 -1.24 6.41 0.29
C GLY A 157 -2.23 6.19 1.45
N ARG A 158 -2.19 5.02 2.10
CA ARG A 158 -2.99 4.73 3.30
C ARG A 158 -2.64 5.69 4.44
N LYS A 159 -1.35 5.89 4.74
CA LYS A 159 -0.87 6.87 5.73
C LYS A 159 -1.29 8.30 5.39
N GLN A 160 -1.11 8.72 4.14
CA GLN A 160 -1.43 10.07 3.69
C GLN A 160 -2.90 10.43 3.91
N LEU A 161 -3.82 9.52 3.56
CA LEU A 161 -5.25 9.78 3.69
C LEU A 161 -5.65 10.03 5.15
N ASN A 162 -5.13 9.23 6.09
CA ASN A 162 -5.40 9.40 7.52
C ASN A 162 -4.77 10.66 8.11
N ARG A 163 -3.50 10.94 7.80
CA ARG A 163 -2.80 12.15 8.25
C ARG A 163 -3.55 13.42 7.83
N LEU A 164 -3.89 13.51 6.54
CA LEU A 164 -4.60 14.68 6.01
C LEU A 164 -6.01 14.84 6.61
N SER A 165 -6.71 13.74 6.94
CA SER A 165 -8.00 13.80 7.63
C SER A 165 -7.85 14.34 9.05
N SER A 166 -6.91 13.80 9.83
CA SER A 166 -6.71 14.16 11.23
C SER A 166 -6.14 15.57 11.42
N ASP A 167 -5.23 16.02 10.54
CA ASP A 167 -4.60 17.35 10.61
C ASP A 167 -5.59 18.51 10.40
N CYS A 168 -6.73 18.25 9.75
CA CYS A 168 -7.62 19.28 9.25
C CYS A 168 -8.65 19.82 10.27
N ASP A 169 -8.71 19.24 11.48
CA ASP A 169 -9.67 19.55 12.58
C ASP A 169 -11.09 19.83 12.07
N ASP A 170 -11.57 19.01 11.12
CA ASP A 170 -12.87 19.21 10.47
C ASP A 170 -13.94 18.20 10.90
N GLY A 171 -13.62 17.43 11.94
CA GLY A 171 -14.49 16.41 12.51
C GLY A 171 -14.61 15.15 11.66
N VAL A 172 -13.85 15.01 10.56
CA VAL A 172 -13.80 13.77 9.79
C VAL A 172 -12.99 12.73 10.55
N LYS A 173 -13.70 11.74 11.10
CA LYS A 173 -13.10 10.62 11.80
C LYS A 173 -12.57 9.58 10.81
N SER A 174 -11.40 9.04 11.10
CA SER A 174 -10.83 7.95 10.32
C SER A 174 -10.24 6.86 11.20
N TRP A 175 -10.25 5.64 10.68
CA TRP A 175 -9.70 4.47 11.35
C TRP A 175 -8.88 3.65 10.37
N GLU A 176 -7.77 3.12 10.86
CA GLU A 176 -6.79 2.42 10.04
C GLU A 176 -6.56 0.99 10.51
N TYR A 177 -6.38 0.06 9.57
CA TYR A 177 -5.96 -1.30 9.88
C TYR A 177 -4.81 -1.82 9.02
N VAL A 178 -4.07 -2.77 9.56
CA VAL A 178 -3.07 -3.57 8.83
C VAL A 178 -3.31 -5.05 9.09
N PHE A 179 -3.44 -5.84 8.02
CA PHE A 179 -3.50 -7.30 8.14
C PHE A 179 -2.10 -7.88 8.28
N THR A 180 -1.88 -8.63 9.36
CA THR A 180 -0.59 -9.29 9.66
C THR A 180 -0.74 -10.79 9.92
N ASP A 181 -1.96 -11.35 9.75
CA ASP A 181 -2.25 -12.76 10.01
C ASP A 181 -1.33 -13.72 9.23
N PRO A 182 -0.56 -14.62 9.89
CA PRO A 182 0.38 -15.49 9.20
C PRO A 182 -0.27 -16.43 8.16
N GLN A 183 0.35 -16.54 6.98
CA GLN A 183 -0.09 -17.45 5.91
C GLN A 183 0.58 -18.82 6.00
N SER A 184 -0.08 -19.82 5.41
CA SER A 184 0.47 -21.15 5.17
C SER A 184 1.71 -21.14 4.27
N VAL A 185 1.90 -20.07 3.50
CA VAL A 185 3.11 -19.80 2.71
C VAL A 185 3.82 -18.61 3.36
N PRO A 186 4.87 -18.82 4.18
CA PRO A 186 5.42 -17.79 5.06
C PRO A 186 5.86 -16.51 4.35
N PHE A 187 6.39 -16.61 3.13
CA PHE A 187 6.85 -15.44 2.38
C PHE A 187 5.73 -14.54 1.86
N LEU A 188 4.46 -14.99 1.85
CA LEU A 188 3.33 -14.22 1.31
C LEU A 188 2.58 -13.39 2.35
N ARG A 189 2.82 -13.60 3.66
CA ARG A 189 2.20 -13.00 4.87
C ARG A 189 0.72 -12.54 4.85
N VAL A 190 0.15 -11.83 3.86
CA VAL A 190 -1.31 -11.73 3.58
C VAL A 190 -1.55 -11.33 2.11
N ARG A 191 -2.43 -12.03 1.36
CA ARG A 191 -2.75 -11.72 -0.06
C ARG A 191 -3.86 -10.67 -0.24
N SER A 192 -3.86 -9.96 -1.38
CA SER A 192 -4.90 -9.01 -1.77
C SER A 192 -5.98 -9.66 -2.66
N ASN A 193 -7.21 -9.86 -2.14
CA ASN A 193 -8.49 -9.93 -2.89
C ASN A 193 -9.64 -10.24 -1.88
N LEU A 194 -10.88 -9.78 -2.10
CA LEU A 194 -11.99 -9.80 -1.14
C LEU A 194 -12.52 -11.22 -0.77
N THR A 195 -12.42 -12.21 -1.67
CA THR A 195 -12.67 -13.63 -1.36
C THR A 195 -11.47 -14.32 -0.69
N LEU A 196 -10.34 -13.61 -0.62
CA LEU A 196 -8.98 -14.04 -0.27
C LEU A 196 -8.34 -13.05 0.74
N GLY A 197 -9.14 -12.26 1.48
CA GLY A 197 -8.62 -11.17 2.32
C GLY A 197 -7.77 -11.67 3.48
N LEU A 198 -7.99 -12.94 3.87
CA LEU A 198 -7.17 -13.71 4.81
C LEU A 198 -6.00 -14.44 4.14
N GLY A 199 -5.93 -14.43 2.81
CA GLY A 199 -5.08 -15.28 1.99
C GLY A 199 -5.34 -16.79 2.19
N SER A 200 -4.26 -17.57 2.23
CA SER A 200 -4.26 -18.98 2.69
C SER A 200 -3.72 -18.99 4.12
N PRO A 201 -4.53 -18.73 5.15
CA PRO A 201 -4.06 -18.58 6.52
C PRO A 201 -3.42 -19.87 7.02
N ALA A 202 -2.36 -19.75 7.83
CA ALA A 202 -1.73 -20.90 8.49
C ALA A 202 -2.72 -21.61 9.43
N ASN A 203 -3.56 -20.84 10.13
CA ASN A 203 -4.63 -21.34 10.99
C ASN A 203 -6.01 -20.95 10.41
N ARG A 204 -6.63 -21.86 9.66
CA ARG A 204 -7.95 -21.61 9.02
C ARG A 204 -9.08 -21.34 9.99
N THR A 205 -9.10 -22.02 11.13
CA THR A 205 -10.18 -21.86 12.12
C THR A 205 -10.13 -20.48 12.73
N GLY A 206 -8.96 -20.04 13.19
CA GLY A 206 -8.85 -18.71 13.77
C GLY A 206 -8.90 -17.58 12.72
N ALA A 207 -8.54 -17.85 11.46
CA ALA A 207 -8.80 -16.90 10.38
C ALA A 207 -10.30 -16.69 10.12
N LEU A 208 -11.13 -17.74 10.26
CA LEU A 208 -12.59 -17.59 10.24
C LEU A 208 -13.09 -16.73 11.41
N GLU A 209 -12.51 -16.89 12.61
CA GLU A 209 -12.84 -16.05 13.77
C GLU A 209 -12.44 -14.58 13.54
N LEU A 210 -11.23 -14.34 13.02
CA LEU A 210 -10.77 -13.01 12.62
C LEU A 210 -11.70 -12.38 11.58
N SER A 211 -12.15 -13.14 10.57
CA SER A 211 -13.09 -12.62 9.56
C SER A 211 -14.42 -12.15 10.15
N LYS A 212 -14.92 -12.82 11.18
CA LYS A 212 -16.14 -12.39 11.90
C LYS A 212 -15.89 -11.06 12.60
N VAL A 213 -14.76 -10.91 13.29
CA VAL A 213 -14.36 -9.66 13.95
C VAL A 213 -14.27 -8.51 12.93
N MET A 214 -13.64 -8.74 11.78
CA MET A 214 -13.52 -7.74 10.71
C MET A 214 -14.89 -7.32 10.16
N VAL A 215 -15.74 -8.28 9.82
CA VAL A 215 -17.08 -8.02 9.30
C VAL A 215 -17.92 -7.27 10.32
N ASP A 216 -17.82 -7.59 11.59
CA ASP A 216 -18.54 -6.87 12.65
C ASP A 216 -18.08 -5.41 12.77
N TYR A 217 -16.77 -5.11 12.67
CA TYR A 217 -16.29 -3.72 12.58
C TYR A 217 -16.85 -2.99 11.36
N TRP A 218 -16.82 -3.62 10.18
CA TRP A 218 -17.29 -2.99 8.95
C TRP A 218 -18.81 -2.77 8.94
N ILE A 219 -19.59 -3.69 9.50
CA ILE A 219 -21.04 -3.52 9.69
C ILE A 219 -21.32 -2.38 10.67
N SER A 220 -20.60 -2.35 11.80
CA SER A 220 -20.73 -1.26 12.79
C SER A 220 -20.52 0.10 12.14
N PHE A 221 -19.44 0.22 11.36
CA PHE A 221 -19.11 1.43 10.64
C PHE A 221 -20.16 1.80 9.58
N ALA A 222 -20.63 0.82 8.80
CA ALA A 222 -21.66 1.07 7.77
C ALA A 222 -23.01 1.55 8.37
N VAL A 223 -23.33 1.13 9.60
CA VAL A 223 -24.58 1.48 10.29
C VAL A 223 -24.45 2.79 11.06
N GLY A 224 -23.32 3.02 11.74
CA GLY A 224 -23.16 4.08 12.72
C GLY A 224 -22.07 5.11 12.41
N LEU A 225 -21.30 4.94 11.34
CA LEU A 225 -20.07 5.69 11.05
C LEU A 225 -19.02 5.60 12.19
N ASP A 226 -19.10 4.53 12.99
CA ASP A 226 -18.19 4.20 14.09
C ASP A 226 -18.00 2.67 14.12
N PRO A 227 -16.77 2.15 14.06
CA PRO A 227 -16.54 0.70 14.11
C PRO A 227 -16.86 0.07 15.48
N ASN A 228 -17.08 0.87 16.53
CA ASN A 228 -17.18 0.43 17.93
C ASN A 228 -18.62 0.46 18.49
N ASP A 229 -19.57 -0.18 17.82
CA ASP A 229 -20.99 -0.14 18.21
C ASP A 229 -21.39 -1.03 19.42
N GLY A 230 -20.45 -1.84 19.92
CA GLY A 230 -20.66 -2.78 21.03
C GLY A 230 -21.52 -4.00 20.71
N LYS A 231 -21.86 -4.26 19.43
CA LYS A 231 -22.67 -5.41 18.98
C LYS A 231 -21.81 -6.44 18.26
N GLY A 232 -22.30 -7.67 18.10
CA GLY A 232 -21.56 -8.74 17.41
C GLY A 232 -20.46 -9.37 18.27
N SER A 233 -19.35 -9.77 17.65
CA SER A 233 -18.22 -10.43 18.30
C SER A 233 -17.56 -9.52 19.33
N LYS A 234 -17.12 -10.09 20.46
CA LYS A 234 -16.24 -9.37 21.40
C LYS A 234 -14.93 -9.05 20.69
N ARG A 235 -14.57 -7.78 20.65
CA ARG A 235 -13.38 -7.26 19.95
C ARG A 235 -12.82 -6.05 20.70
N PRO A 236 -11.52 -5.73 20.53
CA PRO A 236 -10.93 -4.51 21.07
C PRO A 236 -11.65 -3.25 20.61
N VAL A 237 -11.35 -2.12 21.25
CA VAL A 237 -11.72 -0.82 20.69
C VAL A 237 -10.77 -0.53 19.52
N TRP A 238 -11.31 -0.23 18.35
CA TRP A 238 -10.53 0.30 17.23
C TRP A 238 -10.35 1.81 17.45
N GLU A 239 -9.15 2.22 17.79
CA GLU A 239 -8.82 3.61 18.07
C GLU A 239 -8.93 4.47 16.81
N GLU A 240 -9.52 5.66 16.96
CA GLU A 240 -9.56 6.68 15.92
C GLU A 240 -8.13 7.17 15.64
N TYR A 241 -7.80 7.34 14.36
CA TYR A 241 -6.49 7.82 13.96
C TYR A 241 -6.27 9.26 14.41
N SER A 242 -5.07 9.56 14.91
CA SER A 242 -4.65 10.92 15.27
C SER A 242 -3.20 11.16 14.89
N VAL A 243 -2.90 12.30 14.29
CA VAL A 243 -1.51 12.71 13.98
C VAL A 243 -0.60 12.81 15.21
N ASN A 244 -1.15 13.12 16.38
CA ASN A 244 -0.39 13.22 17.63
C ASN A 244 -0.07 11.85 18.25
N CYS A 245 -0.82 10.82 17.85
CA CYS A 245 -0.62 9.44 18.30
C CYS A 245 -1.06 8.51 17.17
N PRO A 246 -0.25 8.39 16.10
CA PRO A 246 -0.60 7.57 14.93
C PRO A 246 -0.80 6.12 15.36
N THR A 247 -2.00 5.60 15.13
CA THR A 247 -2.42 4.27 15.58
C THR A 247 -3.06 3.52 14.43
N VAL A 248 -2.79 2.21 14.36
CA VAL A 248 -3.36 1.29 13.38
C VAL A 248 -3.80 0.02 14.08
N LEU A 249 -5.00 -0.47 13.73
CA LEU A 249 -5.49 -1.75 14.21
C LEU A 249 -4.78 -2.88 13.47
N GLN A 250 -3.90 -3.59 14.17
CA GLN A 250 -3.37 -4.84 13.67
C GLN A 250 -4.48 -5.91 13.66
N LEU A 251 -4.69 -6.54 12.51
CA LEU A 251 -5.65 -7.64 12.33
C LEU A 251 -4.88 -8.95 12.12
N GLU A 252 -4.69 -9.64 13.23
CA GLU A 252 -4.05 -10.95 13.34
C GLU A 252 -4.90 -11.87 14.22
N ASN A 253 -4.98 -13.14 13.83
CA ASN A 253 -5.70 -14.15 14.57
C ASN A 253 -5.09 -14.34 15.97
N GLY A 254 -5.92 -14.13 17.00
CA GLY A 254 -5.48 -14.21 18.39
C GLY A 254 -4.68 -12.99 18.88
N ASN A 255 -4.38 -12.02 18.00
CA ASN A 255 -3.61 -10.81 18.34
C ASN A 255 -4.12 -9.58 17.57
N THR A 256 -5.43 -9.32 17.67
CA THR A 256 -6.02 -8.07 17.18
C THR A 256 -5.82 -6.98 18.24
N SER A 257 -5.09 -5.92 17.91
CA SER A 257 -4.77 -4.83 18.85
C SER A 257 -4.36 -3.56 18.11
N ASN A 258 -4.56 -2.40 18.75
CA ASN A 258 -3.98 -1.15 18.25
C ASN A 258 -2.45 -1.20 18.44
N VAL A 259 -1.72 -0.79 17.42
CA VAL A 259 -0.25 -0.64 17.43
C VAL A 259 0.11 0.72 16.86
N ALA A 260 1.31 1.21 17.18
CA ALA A 260 1.80 2.46 16.62
C ALA A 260 1.94 2.35 15.08
N ASP A 261 1.51 3.38 14.36
CA ASP A 261 1.66 3.48 12.91
C ASP A 261 2.91 4.29 12.52
N ASP A 262 4.05 3.97 13.15
CA ASP A 262 5.33 4.70 13.05
C ASP A 262 6.40 3.96 12.22
N TYR A 263 6.06 2.81 11.64
CA TYR A 263 6.99 2.06 10.80
C TYR A 263 7.22 2.73 9.43
N GLY A 264 8.46 2.64 8.95
CA GLY A 264 8.84 3.14 7.63
C GLY A 264 8.73 4.66 7.46
N GLU A 265 8.67 5.41 8.57
CA GLU A 265 8.75 6.87 8.59
C GLU A 265 10.04 7.37 7.91
N GLY A 266 9.95 8.51 7.21
CA GLY A 266 11.00 9.00 6.31
C GLY A 266 10.99 8.35 4.93
N ALA A 267 11.06 7.02 4.86
CA ALA A 267 11.07 6.28 3.59
C ALA A 267 9.75 6.45 2.81
N MET A 268 8.62 6.33 3.50
CA MET A 268 7.31 6.57 2.90
C MET A 268 7.03 8.05 2.68
N ASP A 269 7.56 8.93 3.53
CA ASP A 269 7.37 10.38 3.42
C ASP A 269 8.03 10.91 2.15
N LEU A 270 9.18 10.36 1.74
CA LEU A 270 9.80 10.70 0.46
C LEU A 270 8.86 10.48 -0.73
N PHE A 271 8.04 9.42 -0.71
CA PHE A 271 7.01 9.25 -1.73
C PHE A 271 6.01 10.39 -1.65
N LEU A 272 5.44 10.63 -0.46
CA LEU A 272 4.38 11.62 -0.24
C LEU A 272 4.78 13.07 -0.53
N ASP A 273 6.05 13.41 -0.28
CA ASP A 273 6.63 14.74 -0.48
C ASP A 273 6.97 15.03 -1.95
N ASN A 274 6.97 13.99 -2.80
CA ASN A 274 7.26 14.09 -4.23
C ASN A 274 6.05 13.66 -5.10
N PRO A 275 4.88 14.30 -4.96
CA PRO A 275 3.64 13.89 -5.63
C PRO A 275 3.71 13.96 -7.16
N VAL A 276 4.53 14.85 -7.71
CA VAL A 276 4.76 14.95 -9.16
C VAL A 276 5.57 13.75 -9.67
N ALA A 277 6.62 13.35 -8.94
CA ALA A 277 7.44 12.20 -9.31
C ALA A 277 6.61 10.90 -9.30
N PHE A 278 5.82 10.70 -8.23
CA PHE A 278 5.10 9.45 -7.99
C PHE A 278 3.63 9.49 -8.41
N ARG A 279 3.17 10.59 -9.02
CA ARG A 279 1.84 10.80 -9.61
C ARG A 279 0.66 10.45 -8.69
N HIS A 280 0.79 10.67 -7.40
CA HIS A 280 -0.32 10.56 -6.46
C HIS A 280 -0.81 11.93 -6.07
#